data_AF-A0A2V9AYU7-F1
#
_entry.id   AF-A0A2V9AYU7-F1
#
_cell.length_a   1.000
_cell.length_b   1.000
_cell.length_c   1.000
_cell.angle_alpha   90.00
_cell.angle_beta   90.00
_cell.angle_gamma   90.00
#
_symmetry.space_group_name_H-M   'P 1'
#
loop_
_entity.id
_entity.type
_entity.pdbx_description
1 polymer ?
#
loop_
_entity_poly.entity_id
_entity_poly.type
_entity_poly.pdbx_seq_one_letter_code
_entity_poly.pdbx_strand_id
1 'polypeptide(L)'
;MRFLTVGLLILGSFARAQQPALLATDFPGANAGTKIAACIAALPSAGGVCDARGLTGEQSISSLTIAKPVRLLMGAAKYSVTGTVTWQNVDGPSLVGVGTVLPSNNMTVFIWAGDATAPMFRLSGVRNADFRMFTARTSSAKPLVTAILSDSGSGGILTTGNHFTDINIDGTNGGISKGFRFIIGINGDVNNDVDVFTRVRVSNYSTAGWSFEHSQSKGHEMYSCSCSGNGGGQYCITTALGVGGQGGSFRWIGGGGGGNTVADFYLGSPNDPINIIDSGWLGSDRFLLTAGNSSSSWPVTLIGNEWETTALNPDGNVVYYTHAGVLAIYQNNFVGNVPSLRFFLDCHVAECRGLAQGNTLSSTVPKPFVGIGNWNWSTQGNWRWNGTNLTPVPDVIQPWMVGGADNNLGGPKARWSNLYLNRLLDITGASQGMILRSDGTYSGPAITSEPGQLLLVNPNGNLTVVGSNGVDFPAQLTIRQSGGNNILSTENASGTTQYLAILNGGYVKITSLTFANLKAAVNGVLVYCSDCTKGSNPCSGVGTGTFAFRIDGSWICF
;
A
#
# COMPACT_ATOMS: atom_id res chain seq x y z
N MET A 1 32.72 52.27 45.25
CA MET A 1 31.28 52.49 45.07
C MET A 1 30.91 52.19 43.63
N ARG A 2 30.39 50.98 43.35
CA ARG A 2 29.81 50.61 42.05
C ARG A 2 28.38 50.14 42.32
N PHE A 3 27.43 50.78 41.65
CA PHE A 3 26.02 50.45 41.67
C PHE A 3 25.81 49.01 41.16
N LEU A 4 25.14 48.17 41.97
CA LEU A 4 24.61 46.89 41.53
C LEU A 4 23.10 47.08 41.33
N THR A 5 22.68 47.19 40.08
CA THR A 5 21.29 47.34 39.67
C THR A 5 20.55 46.02 39.87
N VAL A 6 19.48 46.07 40.66
CA VAL A 6 18.49 45.03 40.85
C VAL A 6 17.73 44.82 39.53
N GLY A 7 17.93 43.67 38.89
CA GLY A 7 17.12 43.19 37.77
C GLY A 7 16.01 42.29 38.29
N LEU A 8 14.81 42.85 38.43
CA LEU A 8 13.57 42.18 38.81
C LEU A 8 13.26 41.05 37.81
N LEU A 9 13.54 39.80 38.21
CA LEU A 9 13.15 38.61 37.49
C LEU A 9 11.62 38.45 37.64
N ILE A 10 10.85 38.99 36.70
CA ILE A 10 9.42 38.73 36.63
C ILE A 10 9.24 37.24 36.32
N LEU A 11 8.89 36.48 37.36
CA LEU A 11 8.26 35.17 37.25
C LEU A 11 6.91 35.36 36.54
N GLY A 12 6.96 35.44 35.21
CA GLY A 12 5.80 35.35 34.34
C GLY A 12 5.23 33.95 34.48
N SER A 13 4.30 33.81 35.41
CA SER A 13 3.45 32.64 35.53
C SER A 13 2.76 32.46 34.17
N PHE A 14 2.94 31.31 33.54
CA PHE A 14 2.10 30.85 32.44
C PHE A 14 0.69 30.57 32.96
N ALA A 15 0.01 31.60 33.47
CA ALA A 15 -1.43 31.57 33.58
C ALA A 15 -1.93 31.54 32.12
N ARG A 16 -2.27 30.36 31.62
CA ARG A 16 -3.04 30.22 30.39
C ARG A 16 -4.28 31.10 30.57
N ALA A 17 -4.27 32.27 29.95
CA ALA A 17 -5.34 33.26 30.10
C ALA A 17 -6.67 32.52 29.88
N GLN A 18 -7.50 32.50 30.91
CA GLN A 18 -8.79 31.84 30.85
C GLN A 18 -9.57 32.49 29.71
N GLN A 19 -9.89 31.70 28.68
CA GLN A 19 -10.61 32.23 27.54
C GLN A 19 -11.94 32.83 28.02
N PRO A 20 -12.33 34.02 27.54
CA PRO A 20 -13.58 34.65 27.94
C PRO A 20 -14.73 33.71 27.58
N ALA A 21 -15.60 33.43 28.54
CA ALA A 21 -16.77 32.57 28.37
C ALA A 21 -18.03 33.39 28.62
N LEU A 22 -18.95 33.38 27.65
CA LEU A 22 -20.23 34.08 27.71
C LEU A 22 -21.36 33.06 27.54
N LEU A 23 -22.47 33.25 28.26
CA LEU A 23 -23.66 32.42 28.12
C LEU A 23 -24.57 32.98 27.04
N ALA A 24 -24.95 32.18 26.05
CA ALA A 24 -25.85 32.64 24.99
C ALA A 24 -27.24 33.02 25.53
N THR A 25 -27.65 32.46 26.68
CA THR A 25 -28.93 32.76 27.34
C THR A 25 -29.03 34.21 27.83
N ASP A 26 -27.90 34.85 28.11
CA ASP A 26 -27.83 36.21 28.65
C ASP A 26 -28.04 37.28 27.56
N PHE A 27 -28.01 36.88 26.30
CA PHE A 27 -28.24 37.77 25.17
C PHE A 27 -29.72 37.80 24.76
N PRO A 28 -30.25 38.98 24.38
CA PRO A 28 -31.62 39.10 23.89
C PRO A 28 -31.77 38.42 22.53
N GLY A 29 -32.96 37.87 22.26
CA GLY A 29 -33.27 37.24 20.98
C GLY A 29 -34.43 36.25 21.09
N ALA A 30 -35.23 36.14 20.03
CA ALA A 30 -36.39 35.25 19.99
C ALA A 30 -36.01 33.77 19.81
N ASN A 31 -34.83 33.49 19.26
CA ASN A 31 -34.38 32.14 18.94
C ASN A 31 -32.88 31.94 19.21
N ALA A 32 -32.42 30.68 19.18
CA ALA A 32 -31.02 30.32 19.38
C ALA A 32 -30.08 31.01 18.41
N GLY A 33 -30.44 31.11 17.12
CA GLY A 33 -29.61 31.78 16.11
C GLY A 33 -29.26 33.22 16.51
N THR A 34 -30.25 34.03 16.89
CA THR A 34 -30.04 35.42 17.32
C THR A 34 -29.19 35.51 18.58
N LYS A 35 -29.47 34.66 19.57
CA LYS A 35 -28.75 34.65 20.85
C LYS A 35 -27.28 34.25 20.70
N ILE A 36 -27.02 33.20 19.91
CA ILE A 36 -25.66 32.72 19.62
C ILE A 36 -24.89 33.77 18.82
N ALA A 37 -25.51 34.39 17.81
CA ALA A 37 -24.87 35.44 17.04
C ALA A 37 -24.44 36.63 17.92
N ALA A 38 -25.32 37.08 18.83
CA ALA A 38 -25.02 38.16 19.77
C ALA A 38 -23.89 37.78 20.75
N CYS A 39 -23.92 36.56 21.27
CA CYS A 39 -22.86 36.00 22.11
C CYS A 39 -21.49 35.98 21.42
N ILE A 40 -21.44 35.52 20.16
CA ILE A 40 -20.22 35.51 19.34
C ILE A 40 -19.74 36.93 19.02
N ALA A 41 -20.66 37.86 18.77
CA ALA A 41 -20.32 39.27 18.52
C ALA A 41 -19.65 39.91 19.73
N ALA A 42 -20.10 39.59 20.95
CA ALA A 42 -19.57 40.11 22.22
C ALA A 42 -18.20 39.53 22.62
N LEU A 43 -17.80 38.37 22.08
CA LEU A 43 -16.46 37.81 22.32
C LEU A 43 -15.36 38.69 21.68
N PRO A 44 -14.14 38.73 22.26
CA PRO A 44 -12.99 39.39 21.63
C PRO A 44 -12.67 38.86 20.23
N SER A 45 -11.88 39.62 19.45
CA SER A 45 -11.42 39.20 18.12
C SER A 45 -10.60 37.90 18.17
N ALA A 46 -9.85 37.68 19.25
CA ALA A 46 -9.11 36.44 19.52
C ALA A 46 -10.02 35.24 19.87
N GLY A 47 -11.35 35.40 19.83
CA GLY A 47 -12.32 34.35 20.12
C GLY A 47 -12.65 34.21 21.60
N GLY A 48 -13.05 32.98 21.97
CA GLY A 48 -13.51 32.63 23.31
C GLY A 48 -14.57 31.54 23.27
N VAL A 49 -15.31 31.38 24.37
CA VAL A 49 -16.37 30.38 24.51
C VAL A 49 -17.73 31.06 24.43
N CYS A 50 -18.56 30.64 23.49
CA CYS A 50 -20.00 30.93 23.53
C CYS A 50 -20.72 29.67 24.02
N ASP A 51 -21.25 29.72 25.24
CA ASP A 51 -21.93 28.59 25.87
C ASP A 51 -23.43 28.68 25.66
N ALA A 52 -23.94 27.88 24.72
CA ALA A 52 -25.35 27.78 24.37
C ALA A 52 -26.03 26.56 25.02
N ARG A 53 -25.40 25.92 26.03
CA ARG A 53 -26.00 24.75 26.70
C ARG A 53 -27.27 25.05 27.48
N GLY A 54 -27.47 26.31 27.88
CA GLY A 54 -28.71 26.76 28.52
C GLY A 54 -29.90 26.92 27.56
N LEU A 55 -29.69 26.84 26.23
CA LEU A 55 -30.77 26.87 25.25
C LEU A 55 -31.38 25.47 25.15
N THR A 56 -32.61 25.32 25.62
CA THR A 56 -33.33 24.03 25.72
C THR A 56 -34.59 24.02 24.85
N GLY A 57 -35.19 22.84 24.67
CA GLY A 57 -36.43 22.68 23.90
C GLY A 57 -36.24 22.81 22.39
N GLU A 58 -37.29 23.25 21.70
CA GLU A 58 -37.23 23.55 20.27
C GLU A 58 -36.66 24.95 20.04
N GLN A 59 -35.63 25.02 19.22
CA GLN A 59 -34.89 26.23 18.90
C GLN A 59 -34.80 26.39 17.39
N SER A 60 -34.61 27.62 16.91
CA SER A 60 -34.39 27.88 15.48
C SER A 60 -33.10 28.66 15.23
N ILE A 61 -32.47 28.37 14.08
CA ILE A 61 -31.30 29.05 13.56
C ILE A 61 -31.61 29.40 12.10
N SER A 62 -31.85 30.68 11.81
CA SER A 62 -32.17 31.12 10.45
C SER A 62 -30.96 31.10 9.53
N SER A 63 -29.81 31.50 10.07
CA SER A 63 -28.47 31.44 9.50
C SER A 63 -27.50 31.90 10.60
N LEU A 64 -26.22 31.63 10.45
CA LEU A 64 -25.18 32.10 11.36
C LEU A 64 -23.85 32.19 10.63
N THR A 65 -23.08 33.26 10.85
CA THR A 65 -21.72 33.40 10.32
C THR A 65 -20.74 33.54 11.47
N ILE A 66 -19.71 32.69 11.46
CA ILE A 66 -18.69 32.59 12.51
C ILE A 66 -17.33 32.85 11.86
N ALA A 67 -16.78 34.03 12.11
CA ALA A 67 -15.50 34.50 11.58
C ALA A 67 -14.46 34.76 12.69
N LYS A 68 -14.72 34.28 13.91
CA LYS A 68 -13.82 34.34 15.07
C LYS A 68 -13.53 32.91 15.54
N PRO A 69 -12.36 32.63 16.12
CA PRO A 69 -12.00 31.30 16.64
C PRO A 69 -12.78 31.00 17.93
N VAL A 70 -14.08 30.76 17.79
CA VAL A 70 -15.00 30.52 18.90
C VAL A 70 -15.12 29.04 19.15
N ARG A 71 -15.15 28.67 20.44
CA ARG A 71 -15.66 27.38 20.90
C ARG A 71 -17.14 27.52 21.24
N LEU A 72 -18.00 27.00 20.37
CA LEU A 72 -19.44 27.00 20.53
C LEU A 72 -19.88 25.70 21.23
N LEU A 73 -20.43 25.82 22.44
CA LEU A 73 -20.97 24.69 23.19
C LEU A 73 -22.49 24.63 23.02
N MET A 74 -23.00 23.55 22.47
CA MET A 74 -24.44 23.38 22.22
C MET A 74 -25.08 22.47 23.27
N GLY A 75 -26.28 22.83 23.69
CA GLY A 75 -27.07 22.06 24.64
C GLY A 75 -27.76 20.86 24.00
N ALA A 76 -28.37 20.05 24.86
CA ALA A 76 -29.33 19.03 24.43
C ALA A 76 -30.64 19.72 24.02
N ALA A 77 -30.81 19.94 22.71
CA ALA A 77 -31.96 20.60 22.14
C ALA A 77 -32.10 20.24 20.64
N LYS A 78 -33.28 20.53 20.09
CA LYS A 78 -33.54 20.43 18.65
C LYS A 78 -33.42 21.83 18.04
N TYR A 79 -32.50 22.00 17.11
CA TYR A 79 -32.25 23.25 16.41
C TYR A 79 -32.75 23.13 14.96
N SER A 80 -33.90 23.72 14.66
CA SER A 80 -34.41 23.86 13.29
C SER A 80 -33.57 24.87 12.51
N VAL A 81 -32.79 24.41 11.54
CA VAL A 81 -31.88 25.22 10.73
C VAL A 81 -32.54 25.53 9.39
N THR A 82 -32.88 26.79 9.12
CA THR A 82 -33.54 27.20 7.87
C THR A 82 -32.60 27.84 6.86
N GLY A 83 -31.34 28.02 7.21
CA GLY A 83 -30.31 28.58 6.33
C GLY A 83 -28.91 28.24 6.84
N THR A 84 -27.92 28.36 5.96
CA THR A 84 -26.57 27.86 6.21
C THR A 84 -25.92 28.48 7.45
N VAL A 85 -25.32 27.64 8.28
CA VAL A 85 -24.37 28.04 9.33
C VAL A 85 -22.96 27.96 8.76
N THR A 86 -22.30 29.10 8.66
CA THR A 86 -21.02 29.25 7.97
C THR A 86 -19.90 29.58 8.95
N TRP A 87 -18.84 28.77 8.96
CA TRP A 87 -17.53 29.17 9.47
C TRP A 87 -16.72 29.70 8.29
N GLN A 88 -16.18 30.90 8.43
CA GLN A 88 -15.52 31.59 7.34
C GLN A 88 -14.19 32.18 7.77
N ASN A 89 -13.13 31.86 7.03
CA ASN A 89 -11.79 32.44 7.18
C ASN A 89 -11.32 32.44 8.64
N VAL A 90 -11.33 31.26 9.26
CA VAL A 90 -11.08 31.11 10.70
C VAL A 90 -10.20 29.90 10.98
N ASP A 91 -9.24 30.09 11.88
CA ASP A 91 -8.33 29.04 12.36
C ASP A 91 -8.72 28.63 13.79
N GLY A 92 -8.88 27.33 14.04
CA GLY A 92 -9.20 26.77 15.35
C GLY A 92 -10.61 27.00 15.89
N PRO A 93 -11.69 27.13 15.09
CA PRO A 93 -13.04 27.16 15.67
C PRO A 93 -13.45 25.78 16.19
N SER A 94 -14.45 25.72 17.06
CA SER A 94 -15.00 24.44 17.52
C SER A 94 -16.50 24.49 17.72
N LEU A 95 -17.18 23.39 17.39
CA LEU A 95 -18.57 23.12 17.71
C LEU A 95 -18.65 21.83 18.52
N VAL A 96 -19.11 21.93 19.76
CA VAL A 96 -19.24 20.78 20.67
C VAL A 96 -20.68 20.65 21.11
N GLY A 97 -21.36 19.60 20.68
CA GLY A 97 -22.69 19.24 21.17
C GLY A 97 -22.65 18.30 22.38
N VAL A 98 -23.81 17.73 22.67
CA VAL A 98 -24.01 16.69 23.69
C VAL A 98 -24.57 15.45 23.01
N GLY A 99 -23.82 14.35 23.05
CA GLY A 99 -24.27 13.01 22.61
C GLY A 99 -24.49 12.81 21.10
N THR A 100 -24.51 11.54 20.69
CA THR A 100 -24.63 11.14 19.26
C THR A 100 -25.48 9.89 19.01
N VAL A 101 -25.96 9.25 20.07
CA VAL A 101 -26.69 7.97 19.97
C VAL A 101 -28.19 8.24 19.92
N LEU A 102 -28.77 8.06 18.73
CA LEU A 102 -30.22 8.05 18.55
C LEU A 102 -30.90 6.93 19.35
N PRO A 103 -32.12 7.13 19.88
CA PRO A 103 -32.92 8.35 19.95
C PRO A 103 -33.11 8.78 21.42
N SER A 104 -32.17 9.54 22.01
CA SER A 104 -32.44 10.18 23.30
C SER A 104 -32.86 11.63 23.11
N ASN A 105 -33.80 12.10 23.93
CA ASN A 105 -34.20 13.53 23.96
C ASN A 105 -33.08 14.44 24.50
N ASN A 106 -31.95 13.88 24.91
CA ASN A 106 -30.85 14.56 25.60
C ASN A 106 -29.63 14.75 24.69
N MET A 107 -29.85 15.15 23.44
CA MET A 107 -28.75 15.38 22.49
C MET A 107 -28.87 16.69 21.72
N THR A 108 -27.73 17.15 21.19
CA THR A 108 -27.68 18.24 20.21
C THR A 108 -28.09 17.71 18.84
N VAL A 109 -29.26 18.13 18.36
CA VAL A 109 -29.78 17.72 17.04
C VAL A 109 -30.08 18.95 16.19
N PHE A 110 -29.39 19.08 15.07
CA PHE A 110 -29.69 20.05 14.03
C PHE A 110 -30.64 19.40 13.02
N ILE A 111 -31.75 20.06 12.73
CA ILE A 111 -32.78 19.56 11.80
C ILE A 111 -32.86 20.54 10.63
N TRP A 112 -32.60 20.07 9.41
CA TRP A 112 -32.73 20.91 8.24
C TRP A 112 -34.19 21.25 7.96
N ALA A 113 -34.44 22.55 7.76
CA ALA A 113 -35.71 23.10 7.35
C ALA A 113 -35.53 24.19 6.26
N GLY A 114 -34.31 24.32 5.72
CA GLY A 114 -33.95 25.30 4.71
C GLY A 114 -34.20 24.83 3.27
N ASP A 115 -33.52 25.48 2.33
CA ASP A 115 -33.63 25.22 0.89
C ASP A 115 -32.91 23.93 0.46
N ALA A 116 -33.38 23.30 -0.62
CA ALA A 116 -32.83 22.05 -1.13
C ALA A 116 -31.38 22.16 -1.64
N THR A 117 -30.96 23.36 -2.06
CA THR A 117 -29.68 23.59 -2.75
C THR A 117 -28.59 24.17 -1.84
N ALA A 118 -28.94 24.54 -0.61
CA ALA A 118 -28.01 25.10 0.35
C ALA A 118 -27.45 24.01 1.30
N PRO A 119 -26.17 24.07 1.69
CA PRO A 119 -25.65 23.20 2.72
C PRO A 119 -26.15 23.62 4.11
N MET A 120 -26.21 22.68 5.06
CA MET A 120 -26.54 23.00 6.46
C MET A 120 -25.38 23.73 7.12
N PHE A 121 -24.19 23.13 7.04
CA PHE A 121 -22.94 23.70 7.52
C PHE A 121 -21.99 23.96 6.35
N ARG A 122 -21.35 25.12 6.35
CA ARG A 122 -20.32 25.47 5.37
C ARG A 122 -19.04 25.88 6.08
N LEU A 123 -17.94 25.25 5.69
CA LEU A 123 -16.58 25.52 6.14
C LEU A 123 -15.81 26.14 4.98
N SER A 124 -15.72 27.47 4.95
CA SER A 124 -15.08 28.20 3.86
C SER A 124 -13.80 28.89 4.36
N GLY A 125 -12.64 28.32 4.04
CA GLY A 125 -11.35 28.78 4.58
C GLY A 125 -11.22 28.51 6.07
N VAL A 126 -11.46 27.25 6.48
CA VAL A 126 -11.47 26.84 7.89
C VAL A 126 -10.35 25.86 8.17
N ARG A 127 -9.51 26.20 9.14
CA ARG A 127 -8.36 25.38 9.50
C ARG A 127 -8.42 24.91 10.96
N ASN A 128 -7.86 23.73 11.23
CA ASN A 128 -7.62 23.21 12.59
C ASN A 128 -8.90 23.19 13.48
N ALA A 129 -10.07 22.99 12.89
CA ALA A 129 -11.33 23.03 13.63
C ALA A 129 -11.63 21.71 14.35
N ASP A 130 -12.43 21.77 15.43
CA ASP A 130 -12.96 20.59 16.15
C ASP A 130 -14.49 20.58 16.16
N PHE A 131 -15.09 19.69 15.37
CA PHE A 131 -16.54 19.48 15.30
C PHE A 131 -16.89 18.12 15.91
N ARG A 132 -17.71 18.11 16.97
CA ARG A 132 -18.04 16.84 17.63
C ARG A 132 -19.33 16.80 18.42
N MET A 133 -19.79 15.57 18.63
CA MET A 133 -20.89 15.20 19.54
C MET A 133 -22.25 15.81 19.17
N PHE A 134 -22.65 15.74 17.90
CA PHE A 134 -23.97 16.19 17.47
C PHE A 134 -24.56 15.32 16.36
N THR A 135 -25.86 15.49 16.13
CA THR A 135 -26.58 14.92 14.99
C THR A 135 -27.02 16.01 14.01
N ALA A 136 -26.84 15.78 12.72
CA ALA A 136 -27.48 16.54 11.65
C ALA A 136 -28.54 15.65 10.97
N ARG A 137 -29.79 16.09 10.94
CA ARG A 137 -30.90 15.34 10.37
C ARG A 137 -31.61 16.14 9.29
N THR A 138 -32.09 15.43 8.29
CA THR A 138 -32.99 15.95 7.27
C THR A 138 -34.00 14.87 6.84
N SER A 139 -34.95 15.21 5.98
CA SER A 139 -35.91 14.27 5.39
C SER A 139 -36.22 14.61 3.94
N SER A 140 -36.79 13.68 3.18
CA SER A 140 -37.21 13.94 1.80
C SER A 140 -38.26 15.06 1.66
N ALA A 141 -38.99 15.41 2.73
CA ALA A 141 -39.90 16.55 2.76
C ALA A 141 -39.17 17.91 2.84
N LYS A 142 -37.92 17.91 3.32
CA LYS A 142 -37.03 19.07 3.41
C LYS A 142 -35.64 18.64 2.93
N PRO A 143 -35.46 18.36 1.63
CA PRO A 143 -34.21 17.79 1.14
C PRO A 143 -33.02 18.73 1.43
N LEU A 144 -31.85 18.13 1.57
CA LEU A 144 -30.59 18.82 1.84
C LEU A 144 -29.53 18.35 0.84
N VAL A 145 -28.91 19.27 0.09
CA VAL A 145 -27.84 18.90 -0.85
C VAL A 145 -26.62 18.34 -0.13
N THR A 146 -26.20 19.00 0.96
CA THR A 146 -24.98 18.64 1.71
C THR A 146 -25.14 18.97 3.19
N ALA A 147 -24.83 18.05 4.09
CA ALA A 147 -24.80 18.39 5.52
C ALA A 147 -23.61 19.28 5.88
N ILE A 148 -22.39 18.89 5.49
CA ILE A 148 -21.17 19.66 5.73
C ILE A 148 -20.45 19.87 4.39
N LEU A 149 -20.43 21.12 3.92
CA LEU A 149 -19.68 21.57 2.75
C LEU A 149 -18.35 22.18 3.19
N SER A 150 -17.26 21.77 2.57
CA SER A 150 -15.91 22.31 2.74
C SER A 150 -15.41 22.90 1.42
N ASP A 151 -14.91 24.14 1.45
CA ASP A 151 -14.37 24.86 0.29
C ASP A 151 -13.26 25.84 0.66
N SER A 152 -12.45 26.25 -0.31
CA SER A 152 -11.47 27.33 -0.13
C SER A 152 -12.17 28.70 -0.01
N GLY A 153 -12.07 29.31 1.17
CA GLY A 153 -12.63 30.65 1.45
C GLY A 153 -11.75 31.77 0.92
N SER A 154 -12.33 32.95 0.69
CA SER A 154 -11.63 34.10 0.06
C SER A 154 -10.53 34.76 0.90
N GLY A 155 -10.34 34.35 2.16
CA GLY A 155 -9.49 35.05 3.14
C GLY A 155 -8.05 34.57 3.24
N GLY A 156 -7.57 33.74 2.31
CA GLY A 156 -6.19 33.22 2.31
C GLY A 156 -5.90 32.14 3.37
N ILE A 157 -6.87 31.79 4.22
CA ILE A 157 -6.80 30.62 5.09
C ILE A 157 -7.19 29.39 4.27
N LEU A 158 -6.29 28.42 4.21
CA LEU A 158 -6.52 27.13 3.57
C LEU A 158 -7.46 26.29 4.45
N THR A 159 -8.37 25.55 3.82
CA THR A 159 -9.26 24.65 4.54
C THR A 159 -8.54 23.33 4.77
N THR A 160 -8.15 22.98 6.01
CA THR A 160 -7.36 21.75 6.27
C THR A 160 -7.21 21.49 7.76
N GLY A 161 -6.88 20.25 8.15
CA GLY A 161 -6.63 19.88 9.54
C GLY A 161 -7.89 19.92 10.40
N ASN A 162 -9.07 19.81 9.80
CA ASN A 162 -10.33 19.81 10.53
C ASN A 162 -10.63 18.42 11.06
N HIS A 163 -11.11 18.35 12.29
CA HIS A 163 -11.42 17.11 12.98
C HIS A 163 -12.93 16.98 13.17
N PHE A 164 -13.46 15.83 12.78
CA PHE A 164 -14.87 15.46 12.90
C PHE A 164 -14.98 14.21 13.76
N THR A 165 -15.51 14.34 14.98
CA THR A 165 -15.52 13.24 15.95
C THR A 165 -16.90 13.00 16.50
N ASP A 166 -17.39 11.75 16.49
CA ASP A 166 -18.71 11.42 17.03
C ASP A 166 -19.78 12.34 16.40
N ILE A 167 -20.04 12.16 15.11
CA ILE A 167 -21.08 12.91 14.39
C ILE A 167 -22.00 11.90 13.71
N ASN A 168 -23.31 12.10 13.84
CA ASN A 168 -24.30 11.32 13.10
C ASN A 168 -25.02 12.22 12.09
N ILE A 169 -24.96 11.86 10.81
CA ILE A 169 -25.68 12.53 9.72
C ILE A 169 -26.73 11.55 9.19
N ASP A 170 -27.99 11.95 9.24
CA ASP A 170 -29.12 11.09 8.89
C ASP A 170 -30.07 11.80 7.93
N GLY A 171 -30.07 11.33 6.68
CA GLY A 171 -30.97 11.79 5.65
C GLY A 171 -32.29 11.06 5.58
N THR A 172 -32.92 10.69 6.71
CA THR A 172 -34.26 10.05 6.80
C THR A 172 -35.04 9.98 5.47
N ASN A 173 -35.22 8.77 4.93
CA ASN A 173 -35.88 8.54 3.63
C ASN A 173 -35.20 9.20 2.40
N GLY A 174 -33.86 9.23 2.35
CA GLY A 174 -33.13 9.79 1.20
C GLY A 174 -33.12 11.32 1.13
N GLY A 175 -33.44 12.00 2.22
CA GLY A 175 -33.51 13.46 2.34
C GLY A 175 -32.18 14.19 2.27
N ILE A 176 -31.05 13.51 2.15
CA ILE A 176 -29.74 14.13 1.97
C ILE A 176 -29.06 13.61 0.70
N SER A 177 -28.47 14.47 -0.12
CA SER A 177 -27.64 14.01 -1.25
C SER A 177 -26.25 13.58 -0.78
N LYS A 178 -25.53 14.47 -0.08
CA LYS A 178 -24.17 14.22 0.41
C LYS A 178 -24.04 14.48 1.91
N GLY A 179 -23.36 13.59 2.64
CA GLY A 179 -22.99 13.87 4.04
C GLY A 179 -21.94 14.97 4.12
N PHE A 180 -20.74 14.63 3.67
CA PHE A 180 -19.62 15.56 3.54
C PHE A 180 -19.29 15.79 2.06
N ARG A 181 -18.99 17.05 1.71
CA ARG A 181 -18.59 17.42 0.36
C ARG A 181 -17.43 18.39 0.41
N PHE A 182 -16.34 18.07 -0.31
CA PHE A 182 -15.16 18.90 -0.46
C PHE A 182 -15.08 19.36 -1.91
N ILE A 183 -15.13 20.67 -2.14
CA ILE A 183 -15.15 21.25 -3.48
C ILE A 183 -14.06 22.29 -3.66
N ILE A 184 -13.72 22.55 -4.93
CA ILE A 184 -12.95 23.74 -5.32
C ILE A 184 -13.71 24.98 -4.84
N GLY A 185 -13.08 25.77 -3.97
CA GLY A 185 -13.60 27.07 -3.56
C GLY A 185 -13.16 28.19 -4.50
N ILE A 186 -13.36 29.43 -4.06
CA ILE A 186 -13.13 30.62 -4.92
C ILE A 186 -11.65 30.83 -5.27
N ASN A 187 -10.73 30.29 -4.48
CA ASN A 187 -9.29 30.41 -4.73
C ASN A 187 -8.74 29.34 -5.68
N GLY A 188 -9.61 28.51 -6.27
CA GLY A 188 -9.21 27.39 -7.09
C GLY A 188 -8.71 26.20 -6.27
N ASP A 189 -8.05 25.27 -6.95
CA ASP A 189 -7.58 24.00 -6.40
C ASP A 189 -6.20 24.17 -5.74
N VAL A 190 -6.18 24.97 -4.67
CA VAL A 190 -4.96 25.39 -3.96
C VAL A 190 -4.87 24.88 -2.53
N ASN A 191 -5.82 24.05 -2.11
CA ASN A 191 -5.92 23.59 -0.73
C ASN A 191 -5.56 22.11 -0.59
N ASN A 192 -4.50 21.78 0.15
CA ASN A 192 -4.28 20.43 0.64
C ASN A 192 -5.21 20.14 1.82
N ASP A 193 -6.49 19.85 1.55
CA ASP A 193 -7.43 19.50 2.60
C ASP A 193 -7.04 18.13 3.16
N VAL A 194 -6.55 18.09 4.39
CA VAL A 194 -6.19 16.86 5.11
C VAL A 194 -7.00 16.83 6.38
N ASP A 195 -8.19 16.23 6.34
CA ASP A 195 -9.11 16.22 7.47
C ASP A 195 -9.24 14.82 8.09
N VAL A 196 -9.63 14.78 9.37
CA VAL A 196 -9.71 13.55 10.16
C VAL A 196 -11.14 13.32 10.63
N PHE A 197 -11.64 12.11 10.39
CA PHE A 197 -12.96 11.64 10.79
C PHE A 197 -12.82 10.49 11.77
N THR A 198 -13.47 10.57 12.93
CA THR A 198 -13.46 9.51 13.93
C THR A 198 -14.87 9.21 14.39
N ARG A 199 -15.33 7.95 14.21
CA ARG A 199 -16.68 7.51 14.60
C ARG A 199 -17.79 8.40 14.02
N VAL A 200 -17.61 8.82 12.77
CA VAL A 200 -18.62 9.58 12.03
C VAL A 200 -19.51 8.61 11.27
N ARG A 201 -20.83 8.77 11.39
CA ARG A 201 -21.83 7.98 10.68
C ARG A 201 -22.61 8.86 9.71
N VAL A 202 -22.77 8.40 8.47
CA VAL A 202 -23.66 9.02 7.47
C VAL A 202 -24.66 7.98 7.01
N SER A 203 -25.95 8.28 6.99
CA SER A 203 -26.98 7.31 6.60
C SER A 203 -28.09 7.96 5.78
N ASN A 204 -28.78 7.14 4.97
CA ASN A 204 -29.93 7.57 4.16
C ASN A 204 -29.58 8.70 3.17
N TYR A 205 -28.39 8.67 2.58
CA TYR A 205 -28.00 9.58 1.52
C TYR A 205 -28.43 9.06 0.15
N SER A 206 -28.61 9.95 -0.82
CA SER A 206 -28.97 9.59 -2.21
C SER A 206 -27.77 9.60 -3.17
N THR A 207 -26.65 10.23 -2.79
CA THR A 207 -25.44 10.29 -3.63
C THR A 207 -24.25 9.71 -2.90
N ALA A 208 -23.74 10.40 -1.87
CA ALA A 208 -22.53 9.94 -1.20
C ALA A 208 -22.50 10.20 0.33
N GLY A 209 -21.86 9.31 1.07
CA GLY A 209 -21.46 9.60 2.46
C GLY A 209 -20.44 10.73 2.50
N TRP A 210 -19.33 10.56 1.77
CA TRP A 210 -18.29 11.56 1.55
C TRP A 210 -18.00 11.73 0.06
N SER A 211 -17.78 12.97 -0.37
CA SER A 211 -17.44 13.31 -1.74
C SER A 211 -16.23 14.26 -1.75
N PHE A 212 -15.12 13.81 -2.35
CA PHE A 212 -13.88 14.59 -2.48
C PHE A 212 -13.70 15.01 -3.94
N GLU A 213 -14.12 16.23 -4.28
CA GLU A 213 -14.41 16.67 -5.66
C GLU A 213 -13.33 17.57 -6.27
N HIS A 214 -12.08 17.48 -5.80
CA HIS A 214 -10.94 18.19 -6.40
C HIS A 214 -9.59 17.55 -6.06
N SER A 215 -8.55 17.90 -6.82
CA SER A 215 -7.26 17.18 -6.78
C SER A 215 -6.42 17.47 -5.54
N GLN A 216 -6.65 18.59 -4.86
CA GLN A 216 -5.95 18.89 -3.61
C GLN A 216 -6.70 18.44 -2.34
N SER A 217 -7.86 17.78 -2.46
CA SER A 217 -8.51 17.14 -1.31
C SER A 217 -7.78 15.85 -0.94
N LYS A 218 -6.77 15.93 -0.07
CA LYS A 218 -5.70 14.93 0.01
C LYS A 218 -5.58 14.28 1.37
N GLY A 219 -5.44 12.95 1.39
CA GLY A 219 -5.01 12.22 2.56
C GLY A 219 -5.98 12.31 3.74
N HIS A 220 -7.29 12.42 3.45
CA HIS A 220 -8.31 12.37 4.50
C HIS A 220 -8.23 11.05 5.26
N GLU A 221 -8.32 11.09 6.58
CA GLU A 221 -8.23 9.89 7.41
C GLU A 221 -9.56 9.58 8.09
N MET A 222 -10.06 8.36 7.91
CA MET A 222 -11.30 7.90 8.52
C MET A 222 -11.03 6.73 9.45
N TYR A 223 -11.40 6.91 10.72
CA TYR A 223 -11.24 5.93 11.79
C TYR A 223 -12.60 5.49 12.30
N SER A 224 -12.93 4.20 12.15
CA SER A 224 -14.19 3.61 12.62
C SER A 224 -15.42 4.40 12.15
N CYS A 225 -15.37 4.93 10.93
CA CYS A 225 -16.50 5.66 10.35
C CYS A 225 -17.50 4.67 9.75
N SER A 226 -18.72 5.14 9.45
CA SER A 226 -19.69 4.33 8.74
C SER A 226 -20.60 5.09 7.80
N CYS A 227 -21.06 4.40 6.76
CA CYS A 227 -22.01 4.92 5.79
C CYS A 227 -23.08 3.88 5.48
N SER A 228 -24.34 4.29 5.35
CA SER A 228 -25.44 3.38 5.03
C SER A 228 -26.33 4.00 3.97
N GLY A 229 -26.22 3.51 2.73
CA GLY A 229 -27.00 3.97 1.59
C GLY A 229 -28.45 3.48 1.63
N ASN A 230 -28.74 2.39 2.36
CA ASN A 230 -30.08 1.80 2.54
C ASN A 230 -30.85 1.62 1.22
N GLY A 231 -30.14 1.24 0.15
CA GLY A 231 -30.71 1.01 -1.18
C GLY A 231 -31.06 2.28 -1.97
N GLY A 232 -30.81 3.47 -1.41
CA GLY A 232 -30.98 4.75 -2.11
C GLY A 232 -29.66 5.48 -2.40
N GLY A 233 -28.62 5.24 -1.60
CA GLY A 233 -27.30 5.85 -1.77
C GLY A 233 -26.50 5.20 -2.89
N GLN A 234 -25.73 6.01 -3.62
CA GLN A 234 -24.89 5.49 -4.71
C GLN A 234 -23.51 5.05 -4.22
N TYR A 235 -22.90 5.83 -3.31
CA TYR A 235 -21.51 5.64 -2.87
C TYR A 235 -21.31 5.89 -1.37
N CYS A 236 -20.48 5.10 -0.71
CA CYS A 236 -19.99 5.50 0.60
C CYS A 236 -19.03 6.70 0.48
N ILE A 237 -17.98 6.50 -0.32
CA ILE A 237 -16.99 7.52 -0.64
C ILE A 237 -16.87 7.61 -2.15
N THR A 238 -16.86 8.83 -2.66
CA THR A 238 -16.53 9.07 -4.06
C THR A 238 -15.52 10.18 -4.23
N THR A 239 -14.65 10.00 -5.22
CA THR A 239 -13.72 11.02 -5.72
C THR A 239 -13.99 11.36 -7.18
N ALA A 240 -15.09 10.88 -7.75
CA ALA A 240 -15.37 10.98 -9.19
C ALA A 240 -16.32 12.12 -9.57
N LEU A 241 -16.84 12.86 -8.59
CA LEU A 241 -17.87 13.89 -8.81
C LEU A 241 -17.30 15.31 -9.02
N GLY A 242 -15.97 15.47 -8.97
CA GLY A 242 -15.33 16.73 -9.31
C GLY A 242 -15.35 17.04 -10.80
N VAL A 243 -15.04 18.29 -11.14
CA VAL A 243 -14.98 18.75 -12.54
C VAL A 243 -13.97 17.89 -13.30
N GLY A 244 -14.37 17.34 -14.45
CA GLY A 244 -13.53 16.44 -15.24
C GLY A 244 -13.22 15.10 -14.56
N GLY A 245 -13.99 14.71 -13.54
CA GLY A 245 -13.71 13.52 -12.73
C GLY A 245 -12.51 13.71 -11.80
N GLN A 246 -12.07 14.94 -11.54
CA GLN A 246 -11.03 15.20 -10.54
C GLN A 246 -11.49 14.75 -9.16
N GLY A 247 -10.57 14.15 -8.42
CA GLY A 247 -10.88 13.50 -7.15
C GLY A 247 -9.79 13.67 -6.12
N GLY A 248 -10.16 13.51 -4.86
CA GLY A 248 -9.23 13.48 -3.73
C GLY A 248 -8.62 12.10 -3.43
N SER A 249 -7.99 11.99 -2.27
CA SER A 249 -7.43 10.75 -1.71
C SER A 249 -7.79 10.58 -0.24
N PHE A 250 -7.77 9.33 0.23
CA PHE A 250 -8.20 9.01 1.59
C PHE A 250 -7.63 7.69 2.10
N ARG A 251 -7.67 7.53 3.41
CA ARG A 251 -7.38 6.30 4.13
C ARG A 251 -8.53 5.93 5.07
N TRP A 252 -9.13 4.78 4.85
CA TRP A 252 -10.20 4.23 5.68
C TRP A 252 -9.68 3.09 6.55
N ILE A 253 -9.92 3.16 7.87
CA ILE A 253 -9.47 2.18 8.85
C ILE A 253 -10.62 1.82 9.80
N GLY A 254 -11.04 0.56 9.80
CA GLY A 254 -12.11 0.09 10.68
C GLY A 254 -13.50 0.57 10.25
N GLY A 255 -14.52 0.23 11.03
CA GLY A 255 -15.89 0.63 10.72
C GLY A 255 -16.44 -0.09 9.50
N GLY A 256 -17.29 0.56 8.71
CA GLY A 256 -17.95 -0.13 7.61
C GLY A 256 -19.18 0.54 7.04
N GLY A 257 -19.93 -0.17 6.21
CA GLY A 257 -21.13 0.40 5.61
C GLY A 257 -21.84 -0.49 4.62
N GLY A 258 -22.48 0.16 3.66
CA GLY A 258 -23.03 -0.50 2.48
C GLY A 258 -24.46 -0.10 2.16
N GLY A 259 -25.18 -0.97 1.46
CA GLY A 259 -26.48 -0.67 0.86
C GLY A 259 -26.39 0.36 -0.25
N ASN A 260 -25.26 0.39 -0.98
CA ASN A 260 -25.01 1.32 -2.08
C ASN A 260 -25.40 0.71 -3.43
N THR A 261 -26.16 1.45 -4.23
CA THR A 261 -26.69 0.97 -5.53
C THR A 261 -25.68 1.00 -6.67
N VAL A 262 -24.44 1.45 -6.44
CA VAL A 262 -23.40 1.47 -7.48
C VAL A 262 -22.12 0.84 -6.95
N ALA A 263 -21.50 1.43 -5.93
CA ALA A 263 -20.29 0.90 -5.30
C ALA A 263 -20.12 1.48 -3.90
N ASP A 264 -19.42 0.80 -2.99
CA ASP A 264 -18.99 1.44 -1.74
C ASP A 264 -17.98 2.55 -2.02
N PHE A 265 -17.02 2.29 -2.89
CA PHE A 265 -15.97 3.23 -3.26
C PHE A 265 -16.00 3.51 -4.75
N TYR A 266 -16.24 4.77 -5.14
CA TYR A 266 -16.20 5.20 -6.54
C TYR A 266 -15.11 6.25 -6.78
N LEU A 267 -14.01 5.82 -7.39
CA LEU A 267 -12.80 6.61 -7.55
C LEU A 267 -12.77 7.32 -8.90
N GLY A 268 -12.44 8.61 -8.89
CA GLY A 268 -12.37 9.48 -10.07
C GLY A 268 -11.06 9.35 -10.85
N SER A 269 -10.40 10.48 -11.08
CA SER A 269 -9.08 10.53 -11.70
C SER A 269 -7.98 10.20 -10.70
N PRO A 270 -6.88 9.54 -11.14
CA PRO A 270 -5.71 9.27 -10.30
C PRO A 270 -5.21 10.46 -9.50
N ASN A 271 -4.98 10.22 -8.22
CA ASN A 271 -4.41 11.16 -7.25
C ASN A 271 -3.44 10.41 -6.32
N ASP A 272 -3.29 10.86 -5.06
CA ASP A 272 -2.47 10.18 -4.06
C ASP A 272 -3.05 8.79 -3.69
N PRO A 273 -2.22 7.91 -3.10
CA PRO A 273 -2.63 6.54 -2.76
C PRO A 273 -3.91 6.46 -1.92
N ILE A 274 -4.68 5.40 -2.15
CA ILE A 274 -5.88 5.08 -1.37
C ILE A 274 -5.68 3.77 -0.59
N ASN A 275 -6.10 3.79 0.66
CA ASN A 275 -6.05 2.63 1.55
C ASN A 275 -7.41 2.36 2.18
N ILE A 276 -7.89 1.12 2.09
CA ILE A 276 -9.14 0.67 2.72
C ILE A 276 -8.80 -0.58 3.56
N ILE A 277 -8.91 -0.46 4.87
CA ILE A 277 -8.32 -1.39 5.84
C ILE A 277 -9.35 -1.79 6.90
N ASP A 278 -9.43 -3.09 7.18
CA ASP A 278 -10.15 -3.71 8.31
C ASP A 278 -11.60 -3.24 8.46
N SER A 279 -12.33 -3.15 7.35
CA SER A 279 -13.70 -2.60 7.32
C SER A 279 -14.73 -3.59 6.77
N GLY A 280 -15.98 -3.51 7.26
CA GLY A 280 -17.07 -4.42 6.90
C GLY A 280 -18.15 -3.76 6.03
N TRP A 281 -18.55 -4.40 4.94
CA TRP A 281 -19.38 -3.78 3.90
C TRP A 281 -20.50 -4.72 3.44
N LEU A 282 -21.75 -4.30 3.53
CA LEU A 282 -22.89 -5.19 3.32
C LEU A 282 -23.92 -4.61 2.35
N GLY A 283 -24.34 -5.41 1.38
CA GLY A 283 -25.51 -5.14 0.53
C GLY A 283 -25.29 -4.08 -0.56
N SER A 284 -24.04 -3.81 -0.94
CA SER A 284 -23.73 -2.92 -2.07
C SER A 284 -23.57 -3.71 -3.38
N ASP A 285 -23.78 -3.04 -4.51
CA ASP A 285 -23.64 -3.65 -5.85
C ASP A 285 -22.20 -4.04 -6.17
N ARG A 286 -21.24 -3.23 -5.68
CA ARG A 286 -19.80 -3.40 -5.84
C ARG A 286 -19.08 -2.90 -4.60
N PHE A 287 -17.87 -3.40 -4.40
CA PHE A 287 -16.97 -2.83 -3.40
C PHE A 287 -16.22 -1.62 -3.97
N LEU A 288 -15.56 -1.77 -5.11
CA LEU A 288 -14.71 -0.74 -5.72
C LEU A 288 -15.04 -0.55 -7.19
N LEU A 289 -15.16 0.71 -7.60
CA LEU A 289 -15.32 1.14 -8.98
C LEU A 289 -14.36 2.32 -9.25
N THR A 290 -13.75 2.35 -10.42
CA THR A 290 -12.97 3.48 -10.92
C THR A 290 -13.60 4.11 -12.15
N ALA A 291 -13.44 5.42 -12.33
CA ALA A 291 -14.06 6.21 -13.39
C ALA A 291 -13.12 6.32 -14.61
N GLY A 292 -13.48 5.64 -15.70
CA GLY A 292 -12.79 5.78 -16.98
C GLY A 292 -11.34 5.28 -16.98
N ASN A 293 -10.78 5.10 -18.16
CA ASN A 293 -9.40 4.63 -18.32
C ASN A 293 -8.40 5.77 -18.11
N SER A 294 -7.31 5.52 -17.38
CA SER A 294 -6.23 6.50 -17.21
C SER A 294 -4.85 5.85 -17.28
N SER A 295 -3.92 6.52 -17.97
CA SER A 295 -2.51 6.13 -18.01
C SER A 295 -1.72 6.57 -16.77
N SER A 296 -2.30 7.42 -15.93
CA SER A 296 -1.68 7.81 -14.66
C SER A 296 -1.79 6.67 -13.65
N SER A 297 -0.68 6.38 -12.99
CA SER A 297 -0.63 5.34 -11.96
C SER A 297 -1.40 5.77 -10.71
N TRP A 298 -2.29 4.93 -10.21
CA TRP A 298 -2.94 5.11 -8.92
C TRP A 298 -2.74 3.88 -8.04
N PRO A 299 -2.00 3.97 -6.93
CA PRO A 299 -1.93 2.86 -5.98
C PRO A 299 -3.20 2.79 -5.13
N VAL A 300 -3.92 1.66 -5.19
CA VAL A 300 -5.08 1.39 -4.34
C VAL A 300 -4.86 0.08 -3.58
N THR A 301 -5.01 0.13 -2.26
CA THR A 301 -4.75 -1.02 -1.38
C THR A 301 -5.96 -1.37 -0.53
N LEU A 302 -6.37 -2.64 -0.60
CA LEU A 302 -7.49 -3.24 0.12
C LEU A 302 -6.95 -4.33 1.07
N ILE A 303 -7.05 -4.14 2.38
CA ILE A 303 -6.51 -5.07 3.38
C ILE A 303 -7.58 -5.45 4.41
N GLY A 304 -7.74 -6.74 4.69
CA GLY A 304 -8.50 -7.20 5.86
C GLY A 304 -10.00 -6.85 5.83
N ASN A 305 -10.54 -6.48 4.66
CA ASN A 305 -11.93 -6.04 4.56
C ASN A 305 -12.86 -7.25 4.45
N GLU A 306 -14.07 -7.08 4.99
CA GLU A 306 -15.19 -7.98 4.78
C GLU A 306 -16.19 -7.30 3.84
N TRP A 307 -16.62 -8.02 2.81
CA TRP A 307 -17.64 -7.52 1.90
C TRP A 307 -18.65 -8.63 1.58
N GLU A 308 -19.93 -8.29 1.67
CA GLU A 308 -21.04 -9.19 1.38
C GLU A 308 -22.11 -8.52 0.54
N THR A 309 -22.68 -9.25 -0.42
CA THR A 309 -23.90 -8.80 -1.12
C THR A 309 -24.79 -9.96 -1.54
N THR A 310 -26.07 -9.65 -1.71
CA THR A 310 -27.05 -10.45 -2.45
C THR A 310 -27.42 -9.83 -3.80
N ALA A 311 -26.92 -8.63 -4.10
CA ALA A 311 -27.27 -7.82 -5.27
C ALA A 311 -26.01 -7.43 -6.06
N LEU A 312 -25.11 -8.39 -6.29
CA LEU A 312 -23.91 -8.14 -7.10
C LEU A 312 -24.32 -7.58 -8.47
N ASN A 313 -23.59 -6.56 -8.91
CA ASN A 313 -23.83 -5.95 -10.20
C ASN A 313 -23.93 -7.01 -11.33
N PRO A 314 -24.82 -6.86 -12.33
CA PRO A 314 -25.04 -7.88 -13.35
C PRO A 314 -23.81 -8.35 -14.14
N ASP A 315 -22.74 -7.55 -14.17
CA ASP A 315 -21.47 -7.94 -14.81
C ASP A 315 -20.61 -8.92 -13.96
N GLY A 316 -21.00 -9.14 -12.71
CA GLY A 316 -20.32 -10.03 -11.77
C GLY A 316 -19.06 -9.46 -11.12
N ASN A 317 -18.73 -8.18 -11.34
CA ASN A 317 -17.47 -7.61 -10.86
C ASN A 317 -17.67 -6.89 -9.51
N VAL A 318 -17.11 -7.44 -8.43
CA VAL A 318 -17.07 -6.78 -7.12
C VAL A 318 -16.07 -5.61 -7.10
N VAL A 319 -15.00 -5.76 -7.88
CA VAL A 319 -14.01 -4.72 -8.12
C VAL A 319 -13.91 -4.52 -9.62
N TYR A 320 -14.08 -3.27 -10.06
CA TYR A 320 -13.86 -2.83 -11.43
C TYR A 320 -12.83 -1.71 -11.44
N TYR A 321 -11.64 -1.99 -11.96
CA TYR A 321 -10.47 -1.12 -11.85
C TYR A 321 -9.86 -0.79 -13.22
N THR A 322 -9.69 0.48 -13.55
CA THR A 322 -9.42 0.98 -14.92
C THR A 322 -8.15 1.82 -15.06
N HIS A 323 -7.44 2.07 -13.96
CA HIS A 323 -6.29 2.96 -13.94
C HIS A 323 -4.97 2.21 -14.02
N ALA A 324 -3.94 2.83 -14.55
CA ALA A 324 -2.59 2.29 -14.44
C ALA A 324 -2.15 2.13 -12.97
N GLY A 325 -1.09 1.36 -12.76
CA GLY A 325 -0.53 1.14 -11.43
C GLY A 325 -1.06 -0.11 -10.74
N VAL A 326 -0.90 -0.17 -9.41
CA VAL A 326 -1.12 -1.38 -8.62
C VAL A 326 -2.41 -1.30 -7.82
N LEU A 327 -3.31 -2.24 -8.09
CA LEU A 327 -4.40 -2.62 -7.18
C LEU A 327 -3.92 -3.79 -6.31
N ALA A 328 -3.75 -3.54 -5.02
CA ALA A 328 -3.28 -4.52 -4.06
C ALA A 328 -4.41 -4.99 -3.15
N ILE A 329 -4.61 -6.31 -3.03
CA ILE A 329 -5.74 -6.94 -2.36
C ILE A 329 -5.22 -8.05 -1.44
N TYR A 330 -5.23 -7.81 -0.12
CA TYR A 330 -4.64 -8.71 0.86
C TYR A 330 -5.61 -9.13 1.97
N GLN A 331 -5.70 -10.44 2.23
CA GLN A 331 -6.37 -10.98 3.41
C GLN A 331 -7.83 -10.50 3.56
N ASN A 332 -8.52 -10.22 2.46
CA ASN A 332 -9.91 -9.81 2.47
C ASN A 332 -10.84 -11.04 2.44
N ASN A 333 -12.06 -10.85 2.95
CA ASN A 333 -13.13 -11.82 2.93
C ASN A 333 -14.32 -11.29 2.08
N PHE A 334 -14.38 -11.68 0.81
CA PHE A 334 -15.44 -11.30 -0.13
C PHE A 334 -16.47 -12.42 -0.23
N VAL A 335 -17.40 -12.46 0.72
CA VAL A 335 -18.44 -13.49 0.80
C VAL A 335 -19.73 -13.01 0.14
N GLY A 336 -20.64 -13.94 -0.16
CA GLY A 336 -21.94 -13.58 -0.70
C GLY A 336 -22.59 -14.74 -1.45
N ASN A 337 -23.91 -14.73 -1.51
CA ASN A 337 -24.70 -15.70 -2.28
C ASN A 337 -24.71 -15.37 -3.78
N VAL A 338 -23.55 -15.02 -4.32
CA VAL A 338 -23.39 -14.55 -5.70
C VAL A 338 -22.42 -15.46 -6.44
N PRO A 339 -22.92 -16.35 -7.32
CA PRO A 339 -22.11 -17.44 -7.83
C PRO A 339 -20.97 -16.97 -8.74
N SER A 340 -20.95 -15.74 -9.26
CA SER A 340 -19.96 -15.36 -10.29
C SER A 340 -19.15 -14.10 -9.98
N LEU A 341 -18.80 -13.89 -8.70
CA LEU A 341 -17.96 -12.78 -8.28
C LEU A 341 -16.56 -12.80 -8.93
N ARG A 342 -16.13 -11.63 -9.42
CA ARG A 342 -14.85 -11.39 -10.12
C ARG A 342 -14.17 -10.09 -9.68
N PHE A 343 -12.86 -10.07 -9.82
CA PHE A 343 -12.00 -8.88 -9.71
C PHE A 343 -11.51 -8.55 -11.12
N PHE A 344 -11.90 -7.39 -11.63
CA PHE A 344 -11.72 -7.04 -13.03
C PHE A 344 -10.76 -5.86 -13.20
N LEU A 345 -9.72 -6.06 -14.02
CA LEU A 345 -8.82 -5.02 -14.49
C LEU A 345 -9.17 -4.64 -15.94
N ASP A 346 -9.51 -3.38 -16.16
CA ASP A 346 -9.87 -2.83 -17.47
C ASP A 346 -8.74 -1.91 -17.98
N CYS A 347 -7.81 -2.44 -18.75
CA CYS A 347 -6.51 -1.80 -19.00
C CYS A 347 -6.31 -1.41 -20.48
N HIS A 348 -7.19 -0.59 -21.02
CA HIS A 348 -7.14 -0.22 -22.45
C HIS A 348 -6.08 0.83 -22.80
N VAL A 349 -5.69 1.70 -21.86
CA VAL A 349 -4.81 2.86 -22.15
C VAL A 349 -3.39 2.70 -21.59
N ALA A 350 -3.20 1.85 -20.59
CA ALA A 350 -1.92 1.60 -19.93
C ALA A 350 -1.98 0.26 -19.17
N GLU A 351 -0.83 -0.18 -18.67
CA GLU A 351 -0.76 -1.40 -17.86
C GLU A 351 -1.40 -1.19 -16.48
N CYS A 352 -2.42 -1.99 -16.14
CA CYS A 352 -2.85 -2.14 -14.75
C CYS A 352 -2.38 -3.47 -14.18
N ARG A 353 -1.98 -3.43 -12.92
CA ARG A 353 -1.43 -4.57 -12.19
C ARG A 353 -2.30 -4.87 -10.99
N GLY A 354 -2.67 -6.12 -10.84
CA GLY A 354 -3.35 -6.64 -9.68
C GLY A 354 -2.43 -7.54 -8.86
N LEU A 355 -2.38 -7.32 -7.56
CA LEU A 355 -1.70 -8.20 -6.61
C LEU A 355 -2.72 -8.71 -5.61
N ALA A 356 -3.03 -10.00 -5.64
CA ALA A 356 -4.01 -10.61 -4.74
C ALA A 356 -3.38 -11.72 -3.91
N GLN A 357 -3.40 -11.59 -2.58
CA GLN A 357 -2.83 -12.62 -1.71
C GLN A 357 -3.65 -12.88 -0.46
N GLY A 358 -3.84 -14.16 -0.15
CA GLY A 358 -4.49 -14.60 1.09
C GLY A 358 -5.98 -14.28 1.20
N ASN A 359 -6.66 -13.96 0.09
CA ASN A 359 -8.08 -13.60 0.12
C ASN A 359 -8.98 -14.84 0.15
N THR A 360 -10.13 -14.72 0.80
CA THR A 360 -11.24 -15.68 0.74
C THR A 360 -12.40 -15.06 -0.04
N LEU A 361 -12.98 -15.80 -0.99
CA LEU A 361 -14.02 -15.27 -1.87
C LEU A 361 -15.14 -16.30 -2.12
N SER A 362 -16.39 -15.86 -2.28
CA SER A 362 -17.50 -16.71 -2.75
C SER A 362 -17.65 -16.56 -4.27
N SER A 363 -17.14 -17.54 -5.04
CA SER A 363 -17.20 -17.52 -6.51
C SER A 363 -17.09 -18.92 -7.13
N THR A 364 -18.04 -19.24 -8.02
CA THR A 364 -18.00 -20.42 -8.89
C THR A 364 -17.03 -20.25 -10.07
N VAL A 365 -16.52 -19.03 -10.32
CA VAL A 365 -15.51 -18.77 -11.37
C VAL A 365 -14.16 -19.37 -10.94
N PRO A 366 -13.57 -20.30 -11.72
CA PRO A 366 -12.29 -20.93 -11.36
C PRO A 366 -11.10 -19.96 -11.25
N LYS A 367 -11.11 -18.91 -12.07
CA LYS A 367 -10.10 -17.84 -12.10
C LYS A 367 -10.82 -16.49 -11.95
N PRO A 368 -11.12 -16.05 -10.72
CA PRO A 368 -11.94 -14.86 -10.48
C PRO A 368 -11.17 -13.55 -10.68
N PHE A 369 -9.84 -13.60 -10.75
CA PHE A 369 -8.99 -12.48 -11.10
C PHE A 369 -8.80 -12.44 -12.62
N VAL A 370 -9.43 -11.46 -13.27
CA VAL A 370 -9.54 -11.36 -14.73
C VAL A 370 -9.29 -9.93 -15.19
N GLY A 371 -9.16 -9.72 -16.49
CA GLY A 371 -9.09 -8.39 -17.08
C GLY A 371 -9.19 -8.38 -18.59
N ILE A 372 -9.11 -7.18 -19.16
CA ILE A 372 -9.04 -6.88 -20.59
C ILE A 372 -7.97 -5.83 -20.87
N GLY A 373 -7.40 -5.83 -22.08
CA GLY A 373 -6.31 -4.93 -22.44
C GLY A 373 -4.96 -5.38 -21.88
N ASN A 374 -4.10 -4.43 -21.50
CA ASN A 374 -2.78 -4.69 -20.93
C ASN A 374 -2.86 -4.89 -19.42
N TRP A 375 -3.36 -6.04 -18.97
CA TRP A 375 -3.54 -6.35 -17.54
C TRP A 375 -2.61 -7.47 -17.09
N ASN A 376 -2.25 -7.44 -15.81
CA ASN A 376 -1.46 -8.50 -15.19
C ASN A 376 -1.92 -8.76 -13.75
N TRP A 377 -2.19 -10.03 -13.42
CA TRP A 377 -2.47 -10.46 -12.04
C TRP A 377 -1.34 -11.32 -11.50
N SER A 378 -0.80 -10.93 -10.34
CA SER A 378 0.02 -11.77 -9.48
C SER A 378 -0.85 -12.27 -8.32
N THR A 379 -1.08 -13.58 -8.24
CA THR A 379 -1.98 -14.18 -7.24
C THR A 379 -1.28 -15.24 -6.41
N GLN A 380 -1.46 -15.21 -5.09
CA GLN A 380 -0.85 -16.19 -4.18
C GLN A 380 -1.76 -16.56 -3.00
N GLY A 381 -2.04 -17.84 -2.81
CA GLY A 381 -2.70 -18.37 -1.61
C GLY A 381 -4.12 -17.84 -1.41
N ASN A 382 -4.85 -17.56 -2.49
CA ASN A 382 -6.26 -17.18 -2.43
C ASN A 382 -7.15 -18.42 -2.44
N TRP A 383 -8.29 -18.35 -1.75
CA TRP A 383 -9.25 -19.44 -1.63
C TRP A 383 -10.63 -18.98 -2.08
N ARG A 384 -11.36 -19.85 -2.80
CA ARG A 384 -12.73 -19.59 -3.22
C ARG A 384 -13.70 -20.65 -2.73
N TRP A 385 -14.84 -20.23 -2.20
CA TRP A 385 -16.01 -21.08 -2.00
C TRP A 385 -16.77 -21.19 -3.33
N ASN A 386 -16.88 -22.40 -3.87
CA ASN A 386 -17.52 -22.65 -5.17
C ASN A 386 -19.01 -23.02 -5.08
N GLY A 387 -19.64 -22.81 -3.92
CA GLY A 387 -20.99 -23.24 -3.61
C GLY A 387 -21.07 -24.57 -2.85
N THR A 388 -20.01 -25.39 -2.89
CA THR A 388 -19.97 -26.71 -2.23
C THR A 388 -18.78 -26.88 -1.30
N ASN A 389 -17.60 -26.41 -1.72
CA ASN A 389 -16.35 -26.58 -1.00
C ASN A 389 -15.49 -25.33 -1.12
N LEU A 390 -14.61 -25.14 -0.15
CA LEU A 390 -13.50 -24.19 -0.24
C LEU A 390 -12.40 -24.81 -1.13
N THR A 391 -12.03 -24.12 -2.20
CA THR A 391 -11.04 -24.58 -3.18
C THR A 391 -9.96 -23.52 -3.39
N PRO A 392 -8.69 -23.90 -3.55
CA PRO A 392 -7.64 -22.94 -3.90
C PRO A 392 -7.93 -22.27 -5.25
N VAL A 393 -7.67 -20.97 -5.34
CA VAL A 393 -7.55 -20.28 -6.63
C VAL A 393 -6.14 -20.57 -7.16
N PRO A 394 -5.98 -20.98 -8.44
CA PRO A 394 -4.65 -21.24 -8.98
C PRO A 394 -3.74 -20.02 -8.86
N ASP A 395 -2.58 -20.20 -8.24
CA ASP A 395 -1.57 -19.17 -8.15
C ASP A 395 -1.06 -18.82 -9.56
N VAL A 396 -0.93 -17.52 -9.81
CA VAL A 396 -0.34 -16.98 -11.02
C VAL A 396 0.80 -16.09 -10.56
N ILE A 397 2.01 -16.64 -10.60
CA ILE A 397 3.24 -15.87 -10.36
C ILE A 397 3.75 -15.47 -11.74
N GLN A 398 3.35 -14.29 -12.22
CA GLN A 398 4.02 -13.73 -13.38
C GLN A 398 5.42 -13.29 -12.94
N PRO A 399 6.49 -13.61 -13.71
CA PRO A 399 7.83 -13.16 -13.39
C PRO A 399 7.84 -11.62 -13.37
N TRP A 400 7.95 -11.07 -12.16
CA TRP A 400 8.18 -9.65 -11.96
C TRP A 400 9.52 -9.34 -12.63
N MET A 401 9.50 -8.50 -13.67
CA MET A 401 10.66 -8.00 -14.42
C MET A 401 11.29 -8.95 -15.47
N VAL A 402 10.67 -9.12 -16.66
CA VAL A 402 11.42 -9.09 -17.94
C VAL A 402 10.44 -8.71 -19.06
N GLY A 403 10.22 -7.43 -19.29
CA GLY A 403 9.36 -6.98 -20.39
C GLY A 403 9.52 -5.50 -20.63
N GLY A 404 10.58 -5.11 -21.32
CA GLY A 404 10.80 -3.70 -21.67
C GLY A 404 12.26 -3.27 -21.87
N ALA A 405 13.10 -4.10 -22.46
CA ALA A 405 14.28 -3.65 -23.19
C ALA A 405 14.56 -4.72 -24.23
N ASP A 406 14.81 -4.30 -25.46
CA ASP A 406 15.08 -5.17 -26.60
C ASP A 406 16.01 -6.33 -26.22
N ASN A 407 15.64 -7.54 -26.63
CA ASN A 407 16.43 -8.76 -26.48
C ASN A 407 17.70 -8.75 -27.35
N ASN A 408 18.40 -7.62 -27.46
CA ASN A 408 19.78 -7.55 -27.89
C ASN A 408 20.67 -8.04 -26.74
N LEU A 409 20.69 -9.37 -26.58
CA LEU A 409 21.67 -10.09 -25.78
C LEU A 409 23.05 -9.98 -26.47
N GLY A 410 23.71 -8.86 -26.23
CA GLY A 410 25.08 -8.57 -26.67
C GLY A 410 25.79 -7.63 -25.71
N GLY A 411 25.79 -7.94 -24.40
CA GLY A 411 26.49 -7.12 -23.41
C GLY A 411 26.62 -7.78 -22.03
N PRO A 412 27.84 -7.87 -21.45
CA PRO A 412 28.08 -8.54 -20.18
C PRO A 412 27.74 -7.60 -19.02
N LYS A 413 26.46 -7.45 -18.66
CA LYS A 413 26.06 -6.70 -17.44
C LYS A 413 24.63 -6.98 -16.93
N ALA A 414 24.03 -8.12 -17.24
CA ALA A 414 22.77 -8.53 -16.60
C ALA A 414 23.05 -9.10 -15.20
N ARG A 415 22.86 -8.29 -14.16
CA ARG A 415 22.85 -8.74 -12.76
C ARG A 415 21.48 -9.34 -12.46
N TRP A 416 21.47 -10.62 -12.10
CA TRP A 416 20.32 -11.32 -11.56
C TRP A 416 19.97 -10.71 -10.20
N SER A 417 18.82 -10.06 -10.09
CA SER A 417 18.25 -9.64 -8.80
C SER A 417 17.54 -10.82 -8.13
N ASN A 418 17.71 -10.91 -6.82
CA ASN A 418 17.34 -12.02 -5.95
C ASN A 418 15.89 -12.49 -6.15
N LEU A 419 15.75 -13.77 -6.51
CA LEU A 419 14.50 -14.52 -6.48
C LEU A 419 14.15 -14.81 -5.00
N TYR A 420 13.08 -14.18 -4.49
CA TYR A 420 12.53 -14.51 -3.17
C TYR A 420 11.80 -15.87 -3.22
N LEU A 421 12.56 -16.96 -3.06
CA LEU A 421 12.06 -18.33 -2.87
C LEU A 421 11.83 -18.59 -1.36
N ASN A 422 10.79 -17.99 -0.77
CA ASN A 422 10.43 -18.24 0.63
C ASN A 422 9.11 -19.02 0.81
N ARG A 423 8.57 -19.66 -0.24
CA ARG A 423 7.32 -20.44 -0.05
C ARG A 423 7.11 -21.64 -0.97
N LEU A 424 8.18 -22.34 -1.31
CA LEU A 424 8.09 -23.75 -1.68
C LEU A 424 8.93 -24.52 -0.66
N LEU A 425 8.27 -25.40 0.08
CA LEU A 425 8.78 -26.38 1.05
C LEU A 425 8.68 -25.96 2.55
N ASP A 426 7.47 -26.12 3.10
CA ASP A 426 7.35 -26.78 4.40
C ASP A 426 7.84 -28.23 4.24
N ILE A 427 9.15 -28.43 4.31
CA ILE A 427 9.72 -29.70 4.77
C ILE A 427 10.40 -29.39 6.09
N THR A 428 9.66 -29.63 7.16
CA THR A 428 10.22 -29.74 8.50
C THR A 428 11.34 -30.79 8.48
N GLY A 429 12.58 -30.32 8.61
CA GLY A 429 13.73 -31.12 9.00
C GLY A 429 14.58 -31.70 7.87
N ALA A 430 15.36 -30.89 7.17
CA ALA A 430 16.72 -31.24 6.74
C ALA A 430 17.43 -30.02 6.12
N SER A 431 18.65 -29.75 6.57
CA SER A 431 19.62 -28.88 5.90
C SER A 431 20.04 -29.51 4.56
N GLN A 432 19.50 -29.04 3.43
CA GLN A 432 19.93 -29.50 2.10
C GLN A 432 19.96 -28.35 1.08
N GLY A 433 21.04 -28.32 0.28
CA GLY A 433 21.19 -27.43 -0.88
C GLY A 433 20.35 -27.88 -2.08
N MET A 434 19.98 -26.94 -2.93
CA MET A 434 19.07 -27.12 -4.07
C MET A 434 19.83 -27.51 -5.35
N ILE A 435 19.41 -28.58 -6.02
CA ILE A 435 19.89 -28.98 -7.35
C ILE A 435 18.77 -28.72 -8.35
N LEU A 436 18.99 -27.84 -9.33
CA LEU A 436 18.07 -27.63 -10.45
C LEU A 436 18.56 -28.43 -11.67
N ARG A 437 17.75 -29.38 -12.14
CA ARG A 437 17.90 -30.00 -13.47
C ARG A 437 16.95 -29.31 -14.45
N SER A 438 17.38 -29.12 -15.69
CA SER A 438 16.59 -28.45 -16.74
C SER A 438 15.43 -29.27 -17.30
N ASP A 439 15.27 -30.54 -16.89
CA ASP A 439 14.29 -31.49 -17.43
C ASP A 439 13.24 -31.99 -16.42
N GLY A 440 13.25 -31.48 -15.18
CA GLY A 440 12.16 -31.69 -14.23
C GLY A 440 11.99 -33.12 -13.68
N THR A 441 12.93 -34.04 -13.88
CA THR A 441 12.84 -35.40 -13.31
C THR A 441 14.02 -35.74 -12.40
N TYR A 442 13.72 -36.33 -11.23
CA TYR A 442 14.70 -36.77 -10.25
C TYR A 442 14.53 -38.27 -9.95
N SER A 443 15.58 -39.05 -10.17
CA SER A 443 15.73 -40.41 -9.65
C SER A 443 17.21 -40.66 -9.33
N GLY A 444 17.63 -40.37 -8.10
CA GLY A 444 18.98 -40.63 -7.62
C GLY A 444 19.11 -40.33 -6.12
N PRO A 445 20.13 -40.89 -5.42
CA PRO A 445 20.31 -40.64 -3.99
C PRO A 445 20.81 -39.21 -3.72
N ALA A 446 20.33 -38.62 -2.62
CA ALA A 446 20.62 -37.24 -2.22
C ALA A 446 22.11 -37.01 -1.93
N ILE A 447 22.67 -35.92 -2.45
CA ILE A 447 24.03 -35.45 -2.16
C ILE A 447 23.92 -34.24 -1.24
N THR A 448 24.57 -34.27 -0.08
CA THR A 448 24.61 -33.16 0.88
C THR A 448 25.70 -32.15 0.49
N SER A 449 25.36 -30.86 0.39
CA SER A 449 26.32 -29.75 0.24
C SER A 449 26.14 -28.72 1.36
N GLU A 450 27.24 -28.05 1.72
CA GLU A 450 27.24 -26.92 2.67
C GLU A 450 26.42 -25.72 2.15
N PRO A 451 25.90 -24.83 3.03
CA PRO A 451 25.10 -23.67 2.62
C PRO A 451 25.92 -22.67 1.79
N GLY A 452 25.42 -22.28 0.61
CA GLY A 452 25.99 -21.19 -0.21
C GLY A 452 26.69 -21.60 -1.50
N GLN A 453 26.71 -22.89 -1.87
CA GLN A 453 27.24 -23.34 -3.17
C GLN A 453 26.12 -23.63 -4.17
N LEU A 454 26.21 -23.03 -5.37
CA LEU A 454 25.38 -23.40 -6.51
C LEU A 454 26.11 -24.48 -7.32
N LEU A 455 25.57 -25.69 -7.32
CA LEU A 455 26.04 -26.80 -8.15
C LEU A 455 25.17 -26.92 -9.40
N LEU A 456 25.78 -26.71 -10.57
CA LEU A 456 25.11 -26.91 -11.85
C LEU A 456 25.55 -28.26 -12.43
N VAL A 457 24.61 -29.18 -12.57
CA VAL A 457 24.84 -30.47 -13.27
C VAL A 457 24.28 -30.33 -14.67
N ASN A 458 25.13 -30.45 -15.69
CA ASN A 458 24.65 -30.43 -17.07
C ASN A 458 24.01 -31.79 -17.46
N PRO A 459 23.25 -31.86 -18.57
CA PRO A 459 22.57 -33.08 -19.01
C PRO A 459 23.50 -34.28 -19.27
N ASN A 460 24.79 -34.04 -19.45
CA ASN A 460 25.80 -35.07 -19.68
C ASN A 460 26.43 -35.59 -18.37
N GLY A 461 25.92 -35.17 -17.20
CA GLY A 461 26.40 -35.58 -15.89
C GLY A 461 27.65 -34.82 -15.40
N ASN A 462 28.08 -33.76 -16.09
CA ASN A 462 29.21 -32.96 -15.64
C ASN A 462 28.78 -31.99 -14.54
N LEU A 463 29.59 -31.94 -13.47
CA LEU A 463 29.40 -31.05 -12.34
C LEU A 463 30.24 -29.78 -12.51
N THR A 464 29.59 -28.63 -12.60
CA THR A 464 30.25 -27.32 -12.57
C THR A 464 29.99 -26.66 -11.23
N VAL A 465 31.04 -26.44 -10.43
CA VAL A 465 30.96 -25.69 -9.17
C VAL A 465 31.29 -24.24 -9.48
N VAL A 466 30.30 -23.35 -9.35
CA VAL A 466 30.50 -21.90 -9.51
C VAL A 466 30.78 -21.32 -8.13
N GLY A 467 32.05 -21.15 -7.80
CA GLY A 467 32.46 -20.45 -6.58
C GLY A 467 32.26 -18.94 -6.73
N SER A 468 31.41 -18.35 -5.89
CA SER A 468 31.31 -16.91 -5.71
C SER A 468 32.56 -16.42 -4.99
N ASN A 469 33.60 -16.05 -5.74
CA ASN A 469 34.59 -15.01 -5.42
C ASN A 469 35.68 -14.97 -6.50
N GLY A 470 35.46 -14.18 -7.56
CA GLY A 470 36.49 -13.45 -8.30
C GLY A 470 37.81 -14.15 -8.69
N VAL A 471 37.82 -15.45 -9.02
CA VAL A 471 38.98 -16.10 -9.64
C VAL A 471 38.64 -16.40 -11.09
N ASP A 472 39.13 -15.56 -12.01
CA ASP A 472 39.22 -15.90 -13.42
C ASP A 472 40.25 -17.03 -13.58
N PHE A 473 39.78 -18.25 -13.84
CA PHE A 473 40.65 -19.35 -14.24
C PHE A 473 40.83 -19.31 -15.77
N PRO A 474 42.04 -19.05 -16.30
CA PRO A 474 42.28 -19.04 -17.75
C PRO A 474 42.31 -20.45 -18.38
N ALA A 475 42.14 -21.51 -17.59
CA ALA A 475 41.99 -22.88 -18.08
C ALA A 475 40.93 -23.62 -17.25
N GLN A 476 40.03 -24.34 -17.93
CA GLN A 476 38.96 -25.12 -17.31
C GLN A 476 39.55 -26.16 -16.35
N LEU A 477 39.38 -25.95 -15.03
CA LEU A 477 39.61 -27.03 -14.07
C LEU A 477 38.46 -28.03 -14.21
N THR A 478 38.73 -29.16 -14.84
CA THR A 478 37.76 -30.25 -14.96
C THR A 478 38.12 -31.35 -13.97
N ILE A 479 37.31 -31.54 -12.93
CA ILE A 479 37.43 -32.69 -12.03
C ILE A 479 36.55 -33.80 -12.62
N ARG A 480 37.17 -34.82 -13.24
CA ARG A 480 36.46 -36.02 -13.71
C ARG A 480 36.68 -37.15 -12.72
N GLN A 481 35.60 -37.64 -12.11
CA GLN A 481 35.63 -38.97 -11.50
C GLN A 481 35.44 -40.00 -12.61
N SER A 482 36.47 -40.79 -12.87
CA SER A 482 36.38 -41.99 -13.71
C SER A 482 36.97 -43.15 -12.91
N GLY A 483 36.11 -44.08 -12.48
CA GLY A 483 36.54 -45.36 -11.90
C GLY A 483 37.19 -45.30 -10.51
N GLY A 484 36.76 -44.39 -9.62
CA GLY A 484 37.16 -44.40 -8.20
C GLY A 484 38.49 -43.74 -7.85
N ASN A 485 39.12 -43.01 -8.78
CA ASN A 485 40.29 -42.16 -8.50
C ASN A 485 39.98 -40.68 -8.76
N ASN A 486 40.44 -39.79 -7.87
CA ASN A 486 40.36 -38.35 -8.07
C ASN A 486 41.57 -37.89 -8.88
N ILE A 487 41.35 -37.55 -10.15
CA ILE A 487 42.40 -37.07 -11.06
C ILE A 487 42.29 -35.55 -11.14
N LEU A 488 43.34 -34.84 -10.71
CA LEU A 488 43.48 -33.40 -10.97
C LEU A 488 44.31 -33.24 -12.25
N SER A 489 43.64 -33.15 -13.40
CA SER A 489 44.30 -32.88 -14.68
C SER A 489 44.14 -31.41 -15.04
N THR A 490 45.24 -30.74 -15.36
CA THR A 490 45.22 -29.46 -16.07
C THR A 490 45.61 -29.71 -17.52
N GLU A 491 44.70 -29.41 -18.44
CA GLU A 491 45.05 -29.33 -19.86
C GLU A 491 45.53 -27.91 -20.15
N ASN A 492 46.76 -27.78 -20.63
CA ASN A 492 47.20 -26.52 -21.20
C ASN A 492 46.66 -26.41 -22.63
N ALA A 493 46.52 -25.19 -23.16
CA ALA A 493 45.87 -24.88 -24.44
C ALA A 493 46.46 -25.59 -25.69
N SER A 494 47.56 -26.32 -25.55
CA SER A 494 48.20 -27.15 -26.58
C SER A 494 47.76 -28.63 -26.58
N GLY A 495 46.77 -29.03 -25.76
CA GLY A 495 46.23 -30.40 -25.75
C GLY A 495 47.18 -31.46 -25.19
N THR A 496 48.22 -31.06 -24.46
CA THR A 496 49.13 -31.99 -23.78
C THR A 496 48.70 -32.16 -22.33
N THR A 497 48.15 -33.33 -21.98
CA THR A 497 47.69 -33.64 -20.62
C THR A 497 48.88 -33.86 -19.69
N GLN A 498 49.03 -33.05 -18.65
CA GLN A 498 50.00 -33.31 -17.57
C GLN A 498 49.27 -33.99 -16.41
N TYR A 499 49.69 -35.21 -16.07
CA TYR A 499 49.04 -35.99 -15.01
C TYR A 499 49.81 -35.85 -13.69
N LEU A 500 49.21 -35.12 -12.74
CA LEU A 500 49.45 -35.32 -11.32
C LEU A 500 48.26 -36.14 -10.79
N ALA A 501 48.46 -37.44 -10.60
CA ALA A 501 47.41 -38.30 -10.06
C ALA A 501 47.67 -38.59 -8.58
N ILE A 502 46.68 -38.34 -7.74
CA ILE A 502 46.66 -38.85 -6.35
C ILE A 502 45.94 -40.18 -6.40
N LEU A 503 46.67 -41.27 -6.15
CA LEU A 503 46.11 -42.62 -6.18
C LEU A 503 45.50 -42.99 -4.82
N ASN A 504 44.50 -43.87 -4.85
CA ASN A 504 43.88 -44.40 -3.64
C ASN A 504 44.96 -45.08 -2.77
N GLY A 505 45.24 -44.51 -1.60
CA GLY A 505 46.40 -44.86 -0.75
C GLY A 505 47.33 -43.68 -0.39
N GLY A 506 47.09 -42.48 -0.94
CA GLY A 506 47.83 -41.26 -0.58
C GLY A 506 49.13 -41.04 -1.37
N TYR A 507 49.36 -41.83 -2.43
CA TYR A 507 50.55 -41.71 -3.27
C TYR A 507 50.35 -40.67 -4.38
N VAL A 508 51.37 -39.84 -4.59
CA VAL A 508 51.43 -38.88 -5.72
C VAL A 508 52.21 -39.52 -6.87
N LYS A 509 51.54 -39.76 -8.00
CA LYS A 509 52.19 -40.24 -9.22
C LYS A 509 52.61 -39.06 -10.09
N ILE A 510 53.92 -38.87 -10.24
CA ILE A 510 54.52 -37.89 -11.15
C ILE A 510 54.72 -38.57 -12.52
N THR A 511 54.43 -37.86 -13.60
CA THR A 511 54.63 -38.37 -14.97
C THR A 511 56.12 -38.68 -15.20
N SER A 512 56.40 -39.88 -15.71
CA SER A 512 57.76 -40.32 -16.04
C SER A 512 58.06 -40.09 -17.53
N LEU A 513 59.22 -39.52 -17.84
CA LEU A 513 59.71 -39.27 -19.20
C LEU A 513 61.04 -39.99 -19.43
N THR A 514 61.36 -40.35 -20.66
CA THR A 514 62.74 -40.77 -21.00
C THR A 514 63.62 -39.55 -21.28
N PHE A 515 64.94 -39.71 -21.21
CA PHE A 515 65.92 -38.67 -21.46
C PHE A 515 65.72 -38.03 -22.84
N ALA A 516 65.44 -38.84 -23.86
CA ALA A 516 65.14 -38.37 -25.22
C ALA A 516 63.88 -37.50 -25.29
N ASN A 517 62.95 -37.65 -24.34
CA ASN A 517 61.71 -36.90 -24.24
C ASN A 517 61.79 -35.72 -23.26
N LEU A 518 62.95 -35.45 -22.66
CA LEU A 518 63.20 -34.23 -21.90
C LEU A 518 63.32 -33.04 -22.86
N LYS A 519 62.16 -32.54 -23.31
CA LYS A 519 62.07 -31.37 -24.20
C LYS A 519 62.61 -30.10 -23.53
N ALA A 520 62.81 -29.05 -24.31
CA ALA A 520 63.12 -27.71 -23.80
C ALA A 520 61.94 -27.19 -22.96
N ALA A 521 61.98 -27.44 -21.66
CA ALA A 521 61.07 -26.89 -20.68
C ALA A 521 61.59 -25.54 -20.15
N VAL A 522 60.71 -24.74 -19.56
CA VAL A 522 61.09 -23.53 -18.80
C VAL A 522 61.90 -23.92 -17.56
N ASN A 523 62.79 -23.04 -17.10
CA ASN A 523 63.52 -23.26 -15.85
C ASN A 523 62.55 -23.40 -14.66
N GLY A 524 62.88 -24.26 -13.69
CA GLY A 524 62.05 -24.56 -12.52
C GLY A 524 61.21 -25.84 -12.63
N VAL A 525 61.23 -26.53 -13.78
CA VAL A 525 60.46 -27.76 -13.98
C VAL A 525 61.18 -28.96 -13.38
N LEU A 526 60.47 -29.75 -12.57
CA LEU A 526 60.91 -31.03 -12.01
C LEU A 526 60.12 -32.18 -12.64
N VAL A 527 60.83 -33.18 -13.18
CA VAL A 527 60.22 -34.40 -13.74
C VAL A 527 60.98 -35.63 -13.28
N TYR A 528 60.32 -36.79 -13.24
CA TYR A 528 61.01 -38.06 -13.07
C TYR A 528 61.44 -38.58 -14.45
N CYS A 529 62.75 -38.71 -14.68
CA CYS A 529 63.29 -39.26 -15.91
C CYS A 529 63.57 -40.76 -15.71
N SER A 530 62.89 -41.66 -16.43
CA SER A 530 62.95 -43.12 -16.20
C SER A 530 64.29 -43.77 -16.54
N ASP A 531 65.10 -43.14 -17.39
CA ASP A 531 66.36 -43.69 -17.92
C ASP A 531 67.52 -42.70 -17.80
N CYS A 532 67.38 -41.66 -16.98
CA CYS A 532 68.47 -40.73 -16.72
C CYS A 532 69.45 -41.27 -15.68
N THR A 533 70.73 -40.96 -15.86
CA THR A 533 71.82 -41.29 -14.94
C THR A 533 71.80 -40.36 -13.74
N LYS A 534 71.68 -40.90 -12.52
CA LYS A 534 71.70 -40.14 -11.26
C LYS A 534 73.01 -39.39 -11.07
N GLY A 535 72.95 -38.10 -10.73
CA GLY A 535 74.11 -37.24 -10.51
C GLY A 535 74.70 -36.61 -11.78
N SER A 536 74.08 -36.76 -12.95
CA SER A 536 74.59 -36.18 -14.20
C SER A 536 74.19 -34.70 -14.38
N ASN A 537 75.14 -33.87 -14.81
CA ASN A 537 74.94 -32.45 -15.15
C ASN A 537 75.81 -32.04 -16.36
N PRO A 538 75.23 -31.83 -17.56
CA PRO A 538 73.82 -32.00 -17.87
C PRO A 538 73.38 -33.47 -17.74
N CYS A 539 72.08 -33.70 -17.57
CA CYS A 539 71.49 -35.03 -17.55
C CYS A 539 71.95 -35.85 -18.76
N SER A 540 72.18 -37.15 -18.56
CA SER A 540 72.41 -38.12 -19.64
C SER A 540 71.47 -39.31 -19.52
N GLY A 541 71.05 -39.87 -20.66
CA GLY A 541 70.35 -41.16 -20.71
C GLY A 541 71.28 -42.34 -20.42
N VAL A 542 70.73 -43.55 -20.27
CA VAL A 542 71.35 -44.85 -19.88
C VAL A 542 71.35 -45.22 -18.39
N GLY A 543 70.72 -44.43 -17.53
CA GLY A 543 70.53 -44.75 -16.12
C GLY A 543 69.29 -45.59 -15.84
N THR A 544 69.04 -45.88 -14.57
CA THR A 544 67.84 -46.60 -14.08
C THR A 544 66.72 -45.66 -13.62
N GLY A 545 66.92 -44.35 -13.82
CA GLY A 545 65.93 -43.31 -13.58
C GLY A 545 66.18 -42.48 -12.32
N THR A 546 65.94 -41.18 -12.43
CA THR A 546 66.24 -40.19 -11.38
C THR A 546 65.39 -38.93 -11.59
N PHE A 547 65.36 -38.02 -10.61
CA PHE A 547 64.71 -36.74 -10.81
C PHE A 547 65.58 -35.82 -11.66
N ALA A 548 64.97 -35.18 -12.64
CA ALA A 548 65.61 -34.20 -13.50
C ALA A 548 64.97 -32.82 -13.26
N PHE A 549 65.79 -31.81 -13.01
CA PHE A 549 65.36 -30.43 -12.82
C PHE A 549 65.95 -29.51 -13.87
N ARG A 550 65.12 -28.64 -14.47
CA ARG A 550 65.55 -27.71 -15.50
C ARG A 550 66.03 -26.40 -14.87
N ILE A 551 67.29 -26.03 -15.09
CA ILE A 551 67.84 -24.74 -14.67
C ILE A 551 68.86 -24.25 -15.70
N ASP A 552 68.88 -22.94 -15.95
CA ASP A 552 69.75 -22.28 -16.93
C ASP A 552 69.79 -22.94 -18.31
N GLY A 553 68.62 -23.44 -18.77
CA GLY A 553 68.51 -24.08 -20.07
C GLY A 553 69.17 -25.47 -20.18
N SER A 554 69.53 -26.09 -19.05
CA SER A 554 70.04 -27.47 -18.98
C SER A 554 69.27 -28.30 -17.96
N TRP A 555 69.20 -29.62 -18.18
CA TRP A 555 68.62 -30.55 -17.19
C TRP A 555 69.73 -31.02 -16.25
N ILE A 556 69.46 -31.04 -14.94
CA ILE A 556 70.35 -31.57 -13.91
C ILE A 556 69.67 -32.76 -13.24
N CYS A 557 70.38 -33.88 -13.14
CA CYS A 557 69.85 -35.15 -12.66
C CYS A 557 70.42 -35.48 -11.28
N PHE A 558 69.58 -35.73 -10.28
CA PHE A 558 70.00 -35.97 -8.89
C PHE A 558 69.27 -37.13 -8.21
#